data_AF-A0A961R8C7-F1
#
_entry.id   AF-A0A961R8C7-F1
#
_cell.length_a   1.000
_cell.length_b   1.000
_cell.length_c   1.000
_cell.angle_alpha   90.00
_cell.angle_beta   90.00
_cell.angle_gamma   90.00
#
_symmetry.space_group_name_H-M   'P 1'
#
loop_
_entity.id
_entity.type
_entity.pdbx_description
1 polymer ?
#
loop_
_entity_poly.entity_id
_entity_poly.type
_entity_poly.pdbx_seq_one_letter_code
_entity_poly.pdbx_strand_id
1 'polypeptide(L)'
;GHLRKEAATAAEYYNVQRKILGQVKASAAAQVSSEQSLIREEMNTLVSSVQFDLAYADLQNAFAAVYTSLGADPYEEPLSSAMGIDEIATILRSAWRKRGDLDG
;
A
#
# COMPACT_ATOMS: atom_id res chain seq x y z
N GLY A 1 -14.05 -10.33 -0.25
CA GLY A 1 -13.40 -11.08 -1.34
C GLY A 1 -12.91 -10.18 -2.46
N HIS A 2 -13.83 -9.40 -3.04
CA HIS A 2 -13.59 -8.50 -4.18
C HIS A 2 -12.52 -7.42 -3.94
N LEU A 3 -12.62 -6.62 -2.87
CA LEU A 3 -11.65 -5.56 -2.54
C LEU A 3 -10.21 -6.09 -2.41
N ARG A 4 -10.06 -7.31 -1.85
CA ARG A 4 -8.76 -7.95 -1.70
C ARG A 4 -8.16 -8.34 -3.06
N LYS A 5 -9.01 -8.76 -4.01
CA LYS A 5 -8.62 -9.04 -5.39
C LYS A 5 -8.28 -7.75 -6.14
N GLU A 6 -9.04 -6.68 -5.93
CA GLU A 6 -8.74 -5.37 -6.54
C GLU A 6 -7.41 -4.80 -6.06
N ALA A 7 -7.15 -4.82 -4.75
CA ALA A 7 -5.86 -4.40 -4.20
C ALA A 7 -4.70 -5.24 -4.75
N ALA A 8 -4.87 -6.56 -4.90
CA ALA A 8 -3.86 -7.44 -5.49
C ALA A 8 -3.60 -7.11 -6.97
N THR A 9 -4.66 -6.92 -7.77
CA THR A 9 -4.54 -6.53 -9.18
C THR A 9 -3.86 -5.17 -9.32
N ALA A 10 -4.20 -4.19 -8.48
CA ALA A 10 -3.57 -2.88 -8.48
C ALA A 10 -2.07 -2.96 -8.12
N ALA A 11 -1.72 -3.83 -7.18
CA ALA A 11 -0.32 -4.10 -6.81
C ALA A 11 0.47 -4.72 -7.98
N GLU A 12 -0.13 -5.69 -8.68
CA GLU A 12 0.46 -6.30 -9.88
C GLU A 12 0.67 -5.26 -10.98
N TYR A 13 -0.33 -4.42 -11.24
CA TYR A 13 -0.26 -3.35 -12.23
C TYR A 13 0.85 -2.34 -11.90
N TYR A 14 0.93 -1.86 -10.66
CA TYR A 14 2.01 -0.98 -10.21
C TYR A 14 3.40 -1.61 -10.39
N ASN A 15 3.54 -2.89 -10.04
CA ASN A 15 4.80 -3.63 -10.22
C ASN A 15 5.21 -3.75 -11.69
N VAL A 16 4.25 -3.97 -12.60
CA VAL A 16 4.52 -3.99 -14.05
C VAL A 16 4.97 -2.60 -14.51
N GLN A 17 4.30 -1.52 -14.11
CA GLN A 17 4.67 -0.17 -14.52
C GLN A 17 6.06 0.24 -14.03
N ARG A 18 6.44 -0.15 -12.81
CA ARG A 18 7.82 0.05 -12.31
C ARG A 18 8.87 -0.65 -13.19
N LYS A 19 8.59 -1.86 -13.67
CA LYS A 19 9.51 -2.61 -14.55
C LYS A 19 9.63 -1.92 -15.92
N ILE A 20 8.52 -1.46 -16.48
CA ILE A 20 8.49 -0.71 -17.75
C ILE A 20 9.30 0.58 -17.60
N LEU A 21 9.08 1.34 -16.53
CA LEU A 21 9.85 2.56 -16.26
C LEU A 21 11.35 2.28 -16.18
N GLY A 22 11.76 1.17 -15.54
CA GLY A 22 13.16 0.76 -15.51
C GLY A 22 13.76 0.53 -16.90
N GLN A 23 13.02 -0.15 -17.80
CA GLN A 23 13.46 -0.38 -19.18
C GLN A 23 13.52 0.92 -19.99
N VAL A 24 12.57 1.83 -19.79
CA VAL A 24 12.57 3.14 -20.46
C VAL A 24 13.73 4.01 -19.97
N LYS A 25 14.02 4.01 -18.67
CA LYS A 25 15.21 4.69 -18.11
C LYS A 25 16.51 4.15 -18.69
N ALA A 26 16.65 2.82 -18.79
CA ALA A 26 17.80 2.19 -19.42
C ALA A 26 17.94 2.59 -20.91
N SER A 27 16.82 2.63 -21.65
CA SER A 27 16.80 3.03 -23.06
C SER A 27 17.12 4.52 -23.25
N ALA A 28 16.63 5.38 -22.38
CA ALA A 28 16.93 6.82 -22.39
C ALA A 28 18.41 7.09 -22.09
N ALA A 29 19.00 6.38 -21.11
CA ALA A 29 20.42 6.47 -20.80
C ALA A 29 21.32 6.02 -21.98
N ALA A 30 20.85 5.06 -22.79
CA ALA A 30 21.50 4.64 -24.02
C ALA A 30 21.27 5.59 -25.22
N GLN A 31 20.59 6.73 -25.03
CA GLN A 31 20.13 7.67 -26.08
C GLN A 31 19.22 7.03 -27.14
N VAL A 32 18.59 5.90 -26.82
CA VAL A 32 17.67 5.17 -27.70
C VAL A 32 16.22 5.68 -27.55
N SER A 33 15.90 6.38 -26.44
CA SER A 33 14.54 6.82 -26.11
C SER A 33 14.42 8.33 -25.92
N SER A 34 13.28 8.90 -26.33
CA SER A 34 12.93 10.32 -26.17
C SER A 34 12.56 10.67 -24.73
N GLU A 35 12.96 11.84 -24.26
CA GLU A 35 12.65 12.40 -22.93
C GLU A 35 11.13 12.42 -22.65
N GLN A 36 10.31 12.71 -23.66
CA GLN A 36 8.85 12.70 -23.51
C GLN A 36 8.30 11.29 -23.21
N SER A 37 8.95 10.24 -23.73
CA SER A 37 8.55 8.85 -23.45
C SER A 37 8.91 8.47 -22.01
N LEU A 38 10.05 8.95 -21.51
CA LEU A 38 10.42 8.79 -20.11
C LEU A 38 9.41 9.49 -19.18
N ILE A 39 9.08 10.74 -19.45
CA ILE A 39 8.12 11.52 -18.65
C ILE A 39 6.75 10.80 -18.60
N ARG A 40 6.29 10.29 -19.75
CA ARG A 40 5.01 9.55 -19.80
C ARG A 40 5.04 8.31 -18.90
N GLU A 41 6.12 7.54 -18.91
CA GLU A 41 6.18 6.35 -18.06
C GLU A 41 6.40 6.65 -16.58
N GLU A 42 7.07 7.75 -16.25
CA GLU A 42 7.11 8.24 -14.86
C GLU A 42 5.71 8.61 -14.38
N MET A 43 4.93 9.32 -15.20
CA MET A 43 3.53 9.64 -14.89
C MET A 43 2.66 8.39 -14.76
N ASN A 44 2.75 7.44 -15.68
CA ASN A 44 1.96 6.21 -15.63
C ASN A 44 2.28 5.39 -14.36
N THR A 45 3.55 5.33 -13.98
CA THR A 45 4.00 4.67 -12.75
C THR A 45 3.42 5.37 -11.52
N LEU A 46 3.45 6.70 -11.47
CA LEU A 46 2.86 7.47 -10.38
C LEU A 46 1.34 7.25 -10.27
N VAL A 47 0.63 7.26 -11.40
CA VAL A 47 -0.82 7.00 -11.40
C VAL A 47 -1.11 5.59 -10.88
N SER A 48 -0.33 4.59 -11.30
CA SER A 48 -0.52 3.22 -10.83
C SER A 48 -0.21 3.04 -9.34
N SER A 49 0.73 3.80 -8.76
CA SER A 49 0.98 3.75 -7.31
C SER A 49 -0.21 4.31 -6.53
N VAL A 50 -0.75 5.45 -6.96
CA VAL A 50 -1.92 6.07 -6.33
C VAL A 50 -3.15 5.16 -6.40
N GLN A 51 -3.36 4.47 -7.52
CA GLN A 51 -4.45 3.49 -7.64
C GLN A 51 -4.29 2.33 -6.66
N PHE A 52 -3.06 1.82 -6.50
CA PHE A 52 -2.78 0.79 -5.51
C PHE A 52 -3.04 1.28 -4.08
N ASP A 53 -2.58 2.49 -3.74
CA ASP A 53 -2.77 3.08 -2.41
C ASP A 53 -4.26 3.22 -2.06
N LEU A 54 -5.08 3.66 -3.02
CA LEU A 54 -6.53 3.76 -2.86
C LEU A 54 -7.18 2.39 -2.63
N ALA A 55 -6.90 1.41 -3.49
CA ALA A 55 -7.46 0.07 -3.37
C ALA A 55 -7.05 -0.62 -2.06
N TYR A 56 -5.83 -0.35 -1.59
CA TYR A 56 -5.34 -0.83 -0.30
C TYR A 56 -6.07 -0.17 0.87
N ALA A 57 -6.28 1.15 0.82
CA ALA A 57 -7.05 1.87 1.83
C ALA A 57 -8.51 1.38 1.92
N ASP A 58 -9.17 1.14 0.78
CA ASP A 58 -10.53 0.61 0.73
C ASP A 58 -10.61 -0.80 1.34
N LEU A 59 -9.62 -1.65 1.08
CA LEU A 59 -9.51 -2.95 1.72
C LEU A 59 -9.37 -2.84 3.25
N GLN A 60 -8.50 -1.96 3.74
CA GLN A 60 -8.29 -1.74 5.18
C GLN A 60 -9.55 -1.19 5.85
N ASN A 61 -10.23 -0.23 5.23
CA ASN A 61 -11.49 0.31 5.72
C ASN A 61 -12.58 -0.76 5.81
N ALA A 62 -12.71 -1.63 4.79
CA ALA A 62 -13.68 -2.71 4.80
C ALA A 62 -13.38 -3.75 5.88
N PHE A 63 -12.10 -4.08 6.11
CA PHE A 63 -11.71 -4.93 7.23
C PHE A 63 -12.08 -4.29 8.57
N ALA A 64 -11.74 -3.03 8.79
CA ALA A 64 -12.08 -2.31 10.03
C ALA A 64 -13.60 -2.31 10.27
N ALA A 65 -14.41 -2.05 9.25
CA ALA A 65 -15.87 -2.09 9.34
C ALA A 65 -16.41 -3.48 9.73
N VAL A 66 -15.85 -4.55 9.15
CA VAL A 66 -16.22 -5.93 9.52
C VAL A 66 -15.88 -6.22 10.98
N TYR A 67 -14.68 -5.88 11.45
CA TYR A 67 -14.27 -6.07 12.86
C TYR A 67 -15.16 -5.28 13.83
N THR A 68 -15.39 -3.99 13.57
CA THR A 68 -16.28 -3.15 14.38
C THR A 68 -17.71 -3.69 14.42
N SER A 69 -18.24 -4.18 13.29
CA SER A 69 -19.60 -4.75 13.24
C SER A 69 -19.77 -6.05 14.02
N LEU A 70 -18.69 -6.82 14.19
CA LEU A 70 -18.66 -8.01 15.03
C LEU A 70 -18.46 -7.69 16.52
N GLY A 71 -18.27 -6.42 16.88
CA GLY A 71 -17.97 -5.98 18.24
C GLY A 71 -16.58 -6.39 18.73
N ALA A 72 -15.73 -6.90 17.82
CA ALA A 72 -14.35 -7.25 18.11
C ALA A 72 -13.50 -6.00 17.89
N ASP A 73 -13.01 -5.39 18.98
CA ASP A 73 -11.97 -4.38 18.89
C ASP A 73 -10.69 -5.07 18.38
N PRO A 74 -10.17 -4.74 17.18
CA PRO A 74 -8.93 -5.34 16.69
C PRO A 74 -7.71 -4.92 17.52
N TYR A 75 -7.88 -3.96 18.43
CA TYR A 75 -6.93 -3.61 19.48
C TYR A 75 -7.42 -4.23 20.80
N GLU A 76 -6.96 -5.46 21.10
CA GLU A 76 -7.32 -6.15 22.36
C GLU A 76 -6.81 -5.43 23.62
N GLU A 77 -5.89 -4.48 23.48
CA GLU A 77 -5.43 -3.60 24.57
C GLU A 77 -6.11 -2.23 24.49
N PRO A 78 -6.63 -1.71 25.62
CA PRO A 78 -7.35 -0.44 25.65
C PRO A 78 -6.40 0.71 25.29
N LEU A 79 -6.42 1.13 24.03
CA LEU A 79 -5.76 2.34 23.58
C LEU A 79 -6.51 3.54 24.18
N SER A 80 -5.95 4.12 25.23
CA SER A 80 -6.48 5.31 25.88
C SER A 80 -5.76 6.55 25.39
N SER A 81 -6.50 7.64 25.14
CA SER A 81 -5.93 8.96 24.79
C SER A 81 -5.06 9.58 25.89
N ALA A 82 -4.99 8.94 27.07
CA ALA A 82 -4.11 9.32 28.18
C ALA A 82 -2.72 8.68 28.11
N MET A 83 -2.48 7.76 27.17
CA MET A 83 -1.21 7.04 27.03
C MET A 83 -0.16 7.88 26.32
N GLY A 84 1.12 7.61 26.64
CA GLY A 84 2.24 8.22 25.93
C GLY A 84 2.29 7.80 24.46
N ILE A 85 2.76 8.69 23.58
CA ILE A 85 2.93 8.40 22.14
C ILE A 85 3.83 7.16 21.93
N ASP A 86 4.80 6.95 22.81
CA ASP A 86 5.70 5.81 22.86
C ASP A 86 5.01 4.49 23.25
N GLU A 87 4.06 4.53 24.20
CA GLU A 87 3.23 3.38 24.56
C GLU A 87 2.30 3.00 23.40
N ILE A 88 1.62 3.99 22.80
CA ILE A 88 0.74 3.78 21.64
C ILE A 88 1.54 3.16 20.48
N ALA A 89 2.74 3.67 20.20
CA ALA A 89 3.61 3.12 19.15
C ALA A 89 4.03 1.67 19.44
N THR A 90 4.20 1.30 20.70
CA THR A 90 4.58 -0.06 21.12
C THR A 90 3.42 -1.03 20.94
N ILE A 91 2.21 -0.64 21.35
CA ILE A 91 0.99 -1.44 21.19
C ILE A 91 0.68 -1.66 19.71
N LEU A 92 0.71 -0.60 18.89
CA LEU A 92 0.50 -0.68 17.45
C LEU A 92 1.50 -1.62 16.75
N ARG A 93 2.79 -1.53 17.11
CA ARG A 93 3.81 -2.46 16.58
C ARG A 93 3.53 -3.90 16.96
N SER A 94 3.08 -4.17 18.19
CA SER A 94 2.74 -5.52 18.63
C SER A 94 1.53 -6.09 17.88
N ALA A 95 0.52 -5.26 17.64
CA ALA A 95 -0.68 -5.62 16.89
C ALA A 95 -0.36 -5.91 15.41
N TRP A 96 0.48 -5.10 14.76
CA TRP A 96 0.96 -5.36 13.39
C TRP A 96 1.76 -6.67 13.29
N ARG A 97 2.59 -6.97 14.30
CA ARG A 97 3.40 -8.20 14.33
C ARG A 97 2.52 -9.45 14.53
N LYS A 98 1.51 -9.40 15.40
CA LYS A 98 0.52 -10.48 15.57
C LYS A 98 -0.31 -10.74 14.31
N ARG A 99 -0.56 -9.68 13.51
CA ARG A 99 -1.31 -9.75 12.25
C ARG A 99 -0.47 -10.25 11.07
N GLY A 100 0.86 -10.29 11.19
CA GLY A 100 1.78 -10.70 10.13
C GLY A 100 2.13 -9.58 9.14
N ASP A 101 1.84 -8.31 9.46
CA ASP A 101 2.13 -7.15 8.59
C ASP A 101 3.63 -6.76 8.57
N LEU A 102 4.45 -7.32 9.47
CA LEU A 102 5.88 -6.98 9.63
C LEU A 102 6.84 -8.08 9.14
N ASP A 103 6.32 -9.19 8.60
CA ASP A 103 7.13 -10.24 7.99
C ASP A 103 7.25 -9.96 6.47
N GLY A 104 8.08 -8.96 6.14
CA GLY A 104 8.40 -8.54 4.76
C GLY A 104 9.64 -7.65 4.72
#